data_AF-A0A428MJF2-F1
#
_entry.id   AF-A0A428MJF2-F1
#
_cell.length_a   1.000
_cell.length_b   1.000
_cell.length_c   1.000
_cell.angle_alpha   90.00
_cell.angle_beta   90.00
_cell.angle_gamma   90.00
#
_symmetry.space_group_name_H-M   'P 1'
#
loop_
_entity.id
_entity.type
_entity.pdbx_description
1 polymer ?
#
loop_
_entity_poly.entity_id
_entity_poly.type
_entity_poly.pdbx_seq_one_letter_code
_entity_poly.pdbx_strand_id
1 'polypeptide(L)'
;MQVLCKLSDNSPDVQCPVCGQGFLLYWERSSRTQQEATRHSIQQTLRDHHADNTTAEAHPEAAFNIPSWSGSPKFSAAALLGGAPV
;
A
#
# COMPACT_ATOMS: atom_id res chain seq x y z
N MET A 1 -4.45 7.84 -10.95
CA MET A 1 -4.91 6.46 -10.67
C MET A 1 -4.41 6.12 -9.28
N GLN A 2 -5.31 5.67 -8.41
CA GLN A 2 -4.96 5.35 -7.03
C GLN A 2 -5.14 3.85 -6.80
N VAL A 3 -4.22 3.27 -6.03
CA VAL A 3 -4.28 1.86 -5.64
C VAL A 3 -4.26 1.79 -4.14
N LEU A 4 -5.27 1.15 -3.57
CA LEU A 4 -5.32 0.86 -2.14
C LEU A 4 -4.62 -0.48 -1.91
N CYS A 5 -3.52 -0.44 -1.17
CA CYS A 5 -2.79 -1.61 -0.70
C CYS A 5 -3.30 -1.94 0.70
N LYS A 6 -3.87 -3.13 0.89
CA LYS A 6 -4.37 -3.61 2.19
C LYS A 6 -3.57 -4.82 2.64
N LEU A 7 -3.18 -4.88 3.91
CA LEU A 7 -2.46 -6.04 4.45
C LEU A 7 -3.31 -7.32 4.29
N SER A 8 -2.67 -8.41 3.87
CA SER A 8 -3.31 -9.72 3.78
C SER A 8 -2.34 -10.85 4.05
N ASP A 9 -2.73 -11.72 4.97
CA ASP A 9 -1.99 -12.94 5.31
C ASP A 9 -2.37 -14.13 4.42
N ASN A 10 -3.50 -14.04 3.70
CA ASN A 10 -4.06 -15.15 2.95
C ASN A 10 -4.32 -14.72 1.50
N SER A 11 -3.45 -15.15 0.58
CA SER A 11 -3.48 -14.86 -0.87
C SER A 11 -3.22 -13.40 -1.26
N PRO A 12 -2.00 -12.87 -1.05
CA PRO A 12 -1.66 -11.52 -1.46
C PRO A 12 -1.46 -11.38 -2.98
N ASP A 13 -1.89 -10.25 -3.55
CA ASP A 13 -1.63 -9.88 -4.95
C ASP A 13 -0.16 -9.49 -5.18
N VAL A 14 0.46 -8.91 -4.15
CA VAL A 14 1.86 -8.52 -4.15
C VAL A 14 2.48 -8.77 -2.77
N GLN A 15 3.75 -9.13 -2.76
CA GLN A 15 4.54 -9.29 -1.53
C GLN A 15 5.65 -8.24 -1.50
N CYS A 16 5.93 -7.71 -0.32
CA CYS A 16 7.09 -6.86 -0.12
C CYS A 16 8.37 -7.69 -0.28
N PRO A 17 9.31 -7.29 -1.16
CA PRO A 17 10.56 -8.03 -1.36
C PRO A 17 11.54 -7.90 -0.18
N VAL A 18 11.27 -7.04 0.81
CA VAL A 18 12.15 -6.81 1.97
C VAL A 18 11.72 -7.65 3.17
N CYS A 19 10.49 -7.48 3.66
CA CYS A 19 9.98 -8.20 4.84
C CYS A 19 9.08 -9.40 4.52
N GLY A 20 8.66 -9.58 3.27
CA GLY A 20 7.78 -10.68 2.86
C GLY A 20 6.29 -10.48 3.15
N GLN A 21 5.86 -9.34 3.72
CA GLN A 21 4.43 -9.08 3.96
C GLN A 21 3.62 -9.06 2.66
N GLY A 22 2.44 -9.68 2.73
CA GLY A 22 1.47 -9.74 1.64
C GLY A 22 0.50 -8.56 1.66
N PHE A 23 0.19 -8.05 0.48
CA PHE A 23 -0.81 -6.99 0.28
C PHE A 23 -1.77 -7.35 -0.85
N LEU A 24 -3.05 -7.07 -0.61
CA LEU A 24 -4.11 -7.05 -1.62
C LEU A 24 -4.16 -5.68 -2.28
N LEU A 25 -4.35 -5.67 -3.61
CA LEU A 25 -4.38 -4.45 -4.40
C LEU A 25 -5.79 -4.17 -4.91
N TYR A 26 -6.37 -3.08 -4.44
CA TYR A 26 -7.66 -2.59 -4.93
C TYR A 26 -7.44 -1.40 -5.85
N TRP A 27 -7.81 -1.59 -7.12
CA TRP A 27 -7.58 -0.63 -8.18
C TRP A 27 -8.83 0.19 -8.47
N GLU A 28 -8.69 1.51 -8.59
CA GLU A 28 -9.77 2.36 -9.07
C GLU A 28 -9.77 2.41 -10.61
N ARG A 29 -10.78 1.77 -11.24
CA ARG A 29 -11.07 1.81 -12.69
C ARG A 29 -9.84 1.89 -13.60
N SER A 30 -8.96 0.88 -13.51
CA SER A 30 -7.71 0.82 -14.26
C SER A 30 -7.72 -0.29 -15.31
N SER A 31 -7.07 -0.03 -16.46
CA SER A 31 -6.83 -1.07 -17.46
C SER A 31 -5.66 -1.97 -17.05
N ARG A 32 -5.58 -3.19 -17.58
CA ARG A 32 -4.50 -4.14 -17.25
C ARG A 32 -3.10 -3.57 -17.49
N THR A 33 -2.90 -2.87 -18.59
CA THR A 33 -1.62 -2.19 -18.91
C THR A 33 -1.27 -1.12 -17.87
N GLN A 34 -2.26 -0.40 -17.37
CA GLN A 34 -2.10 0.59 -16.31
C GLN A 34 -1.76 -0.05 -14.96
N GLN A 35 -2.36 -1.21 -14.67
CA GLN A 35 -2.03 -2.00 -13.47
C GLN A 35 -0.58 -2.49 -13.51
N GLU A 36 -0.13 -3.01 -14.65
CA GLU A 36 1.24 -3.48 -14.84
C GLU A 36 2.26 -2.33 -14.69
N ALA A 37 2.01 -1.17 -15.30
CA ALA A 37 2.86 0.00 -15.15
C ALA A 37 2.95 0.48 -13.68
N THR A 38 1.82 0.47 -12.97
CA THR A 38 1.75 0.89 -11.56
C THR A 38 2.34 -0.15 -10.62
N ARG A 39 2.36 -1.43 -10.98
CA ARG A 39 2.93 -2.51 -10.15
C ARG A 39 4.41 -2.27 -9.84
N HIS A 40 5.15 -1.71 -10.79
CA HIS A 40 6.53 -1.28 -10.58
C HIS A 40 6.63 -0.18 -9.51
N SER A 41 5.77 0.84 -9.59
CA SER A 41 5.69 1.89 -8.56
C SER A 41 5.31 1.33 -7.20
N ILE A 42 4.38 0.36 -7.13
CA ILE A 42 3.99 -0.29 -5.88
C ILE A 42 5.18 -0.99 -5.23
N GLN A 43 5.93 -1.78 -5.99
CA GLN A 43 7.13 -2.44 -5.47
C GLN A 43 8.20 -1.45 -5.02
N GLN A 44 8.36 -0.33 -5.71
CA GLN A 44 9.31 0.71 -5.30
C GLN A 44 8.86 1.35 -3.99
N THR A 45 7.60 1.77 -3.87
CA THR A 45 7.06 2.31 -2.62
C THR A 45 7.19 1.31 -1.48
N LEU A 46 6.90 0.02 -1.70
CA LEU A 46 7.13 -1.01 -0.70
C LEU A 46 8.59 -1.06 -0.23
N ARG A 47 9.58 -0.84 -1.11
CA ARG A 47 10.99 -0.74 -0.69
C ARG A 47 11.28 0.56 0.06
N ASP A 48 10.70 1.68 -0.38
CA ASP A 48 10.91 2.99 0.23
C ASP A 48 10.41 3.02 1.68
N HIS A 49 9.37 2.24 2.01
CA HIS A 49 8.95 2.04 3.40
C HIS A 49 10.07 1.51 4.30
N HIS A 50 10.98 0.71 3.73
CA HIS A 50 12.09 0.10 4.45
C HIS A 50 13.37 0.95 4.47
N ALA A 51 13.30 2.24 4.10
CA ALA A 51 14.46 3.12 4.11
C ALA A 51 15.12 3.22 5.50
N ASP A 52 14.32 3.27 6.56
CA ASP A 52 14.78 3.44 7.95
C ASP A 52 14.54 2.21 8.84
N ASN A 53 13.71 1.25 8.41
CA ASN A 53 13.36 0.06 9.18
C ASN A 53 13.12 -1.14 8.25
N THR A 54 13.80 -2.26 8.47
CA THR A 54 13.64 -3.48 7.65
C THR A 54 12.55 -4.43 8.15
N THR A 55 11.87 -4.10 9.26
CA THR A 55 10.84 -4.96 9.86
C THR A 55 9.46 -4.72 9.25
N ALA A 56 8.52 -5.60 9.59
CA ALA A 56 7.15 -5.51 9.13
C ALA A 56 6.43 -4.20 9.53
N GLU A 57 6.93 -3.53 10.56
CA GLU A 57 6.43 -2.25 11.08
C GLU A 57 6.73 -1.06 10.17
N ALA A 58 7.58 -1.26 9.16
CA ALA A 58 7.81 -0.29 8.09
C ALA A 58 6.54 -0.01 7.27
N HIS A 59 5.60 -0.97 7.22
CA HIS A 59 4.35 -0.81 6.51
C HIS A 59 3.20 -0.39 7.44
N PRO A 60 2.23 0.41 6.93
CA PRO A 60 1.01 0.72 7.67
C PRO A 60 0.22 -0.55 8.02
N GLU A 61 -0.28 -0.63 9.25
CA GLU A 61 -0.90 -1.85 9.81
C GLU A 61 -2.23 -2.24 9.13
N ALA A 62 -2.96 -1.28 8.54
CA ALA A 62 -4.29 -1.51 7.99
C ALA A 62 -4.32 -1.44 6.45
N ALA A 63 -4.07 -0.27 5.88
CA ALA A 63 -4.05 -0.04 4.45
C ALA A 63 -3.41 1.31 4.08
N PHE A 64 -2.92 1.45 2.86
CA PHE A 64 -2.35 2.70 2.36
C PHE A 64 -2.59 2.88 0.86
N ASN A 65 -2.50 4.12 0.39
CA ASN A 65 -2.75 4.46 -1.01
C ASN A 65 -1.44 4.76 -1.73
N ILE A 66 -1.31 4.27 -2.96
CA ILE A 66 -0.22 4.60 -3.89
C ILE A 66 -0.82 5.38 -5.06
N PRO A 67 -0.20 6.51 -5.50
CA PRO A 67 1.11 7.04 -5.08
C PRO A 67 1.14 7.95 -3.83
N SER A 68 0.01 8.33 -3.21
CA SER A 68 0.06 9.29 -2.08
C SER A 68 0.34 8.62 -0.72
N TRP A 69 1.52 8.02 -0.58
CA TRP A 69 2.07 7.64 0.73
C TRP A 69 3.10 8.70 1.15
N SER A 70 2.78 9.49 2.18
CA SER A 70 3.61 10.62 2.66
C SER A 70 4.65 10.24 3.74
N GLY A 71 5.03 8.95 3.82
CA GLY A 71 6.12 8.46 4.68
C GLY A 71 5.87 8.50 6.18
N SER A 72 4.77 9.10 6.66
CA SER A 72 4.43 9.16 8.08
C SER A 72 3.42 8.06 8.44
N PRO A 73 3.73 7.16 9.41
CA PRO A 73 2.81 6.13 9.90
C PRO A 73 1.47 6.69 10.42
N LYS A 74 1.42 8.00 10.72
CA LYS A 74 0.25 8.70 11.27
C LYS A 74 -0.81 9.13 10.23
N PHE A 75 -0.58 8.98 8.92
CA PHE A 75 -1.49 9.54 7.91
C PHE A 75 -1.95 8.59 6.80
N SER A 76 -1.72 7.29 6.93
CA SER A 76 -2.19 6.31 5.93
C SER A 76 -3.32 5.46 6.49
N ALA A 77 -4.54 6.02 6.49
CA ALA A 77 -5.86 5.34 6.58
C ALA A 77 -7.04 6.33 6.77
N ALA A 78 -6.79 7.59 7.17
CA ALA A 78 -7.83 8.44 7.76
C ALA A 78 -8.88 9.06 6.80
N ALA A 79 -8.77 8.90 5.48
CA ALA A 79 -9.67 9.60 4.54
C ALA A 79 -10.77 8.72 3.90
N LEU A 80 -10.74 7.38 4.04
CA LEU A 80 -11.56 6.49 3.20
C LEU A 80 -12.59 5.60 3.93
N LEU A 81 -12.63 5.59 5.27
CA LEU A 81 -13.69 4.90 6.03
C LEU A 81 -14.60 5.92 6.74
N GLY A 82 -15.23 6.77 5.93
CA GLY A 82 -16.11 7.88 6.34
C GLY A 82 -16.77 7.72 7.71
N GLY A 83 -16.41 8.65 8.61
CA GLY A 83 -17.10 8.92 9.86
C GLY A 83 -16.95 10.39 10.21
N ALA A 84 -17.66 11.27 9.50
CA ALA A 84 -18.20 12.47 10.16
C ALA A 84 -19.47 12.03 10.93
N PRO A 85 -19.98 12.74 11.97
CA PRO A 85 -19.46 13.87 12.76
C PRO A 85 -19.48 13.59 14.29
N VAL A 86 -18.93 14.49 15.11
CA VAL A 86 -19.61 15.19 16.25
C VAL A 86 -18.79 16.41 16.64
#